data_AF-A0A963WM53-F1
#
_entry.id   AF-A0A963WM53-F1
#
_cell.length_a   1.000
_cell.length_b   1.000
_cell.length_c   1.000
_cell.angle_alpha   90.00
_cell.angle_beta   90.00
_cell.angle_gamma   90.00
#
_symmetry.space_group_name_H-M   'P 1'
#
loop_
_entity.id
_entity.type
_entity.pdbx_description
1 polymer ?
#
loop_
_entity_poly.entity_id
_entity_poly.type
_entity_poly.pdbx_seq_one_letter_code
_entity_poly.pdbx_strand_id
1 'polypeptide(L)'
;MGGPLEWYGAIGTIIAAGLIASDLSRKITGWAFVLFVTVSVAWIAAGLLNDNRPIAIQNAAMLIVNGWGVYQYLLNRKKKRELELMQECAKQAQEKVEAETA
;
A
#
# COMPACT_ATOMS: atom_id res chain seq x y z
N MET A 1 -12.91 -1.39 -23.79
CA MET A 1 -12.68 -0.65 -22.52
C MET A 1 -14.03 -0.17 -22.00
N GLY A 2 -14.34 -0.49 -20.74
CA GLY A 2 -15.62 -0.25 -20.06
C GLY A 2 -16.20 -1.47 -19.33
N GLY A 3 -15.47 -2.58 -19.23
CA GLY A 3 -15.97 -3.80 -18.58
C GLY A 3 -16.01 -3.71 -17.04
N PRO A 4 -16.78 -4.58 -16.35
CA PRO A 4 -16.87 -4.58 -14.89
C PRO A 4 -15.51 -4.68 -14.17
N LEU A 5 -14.55 -5.42 -14.73
CA LEU A 5 -13.19 -5.54 -14.18
C LEU A 5 -12.42 -4.22 -14.22
N GLU A 6 -12.59 -3.41 -15.27
CA GLU A 6 -11.89 -2.14 -15.43
C GLU A 6 -12.45 -1.09 -14.46
N TRP A 7 -13.77 -1.06 -14.27
CA TRP A 7 -14.43 -0.21 -13.27
C TRP A 7 -14.04 -0.59 -11.84
N TYR A 8 -14.05 -1.89 -11.53
CA TYR A 8 -13.54 -2.39 -10.26
C TYR A 8 -12.07 -1.99 -10.05
N GLY A 9 -11.23 -2.19 -11.07
CA GLY A 9 -9.82 -1.83 -11.03
C GLY A 9 -9.62 -0.33 -10.78
N ALA A 10 -10.37 0.52 -11.47
CA ALA A 10 -10.27 1.97 -11.32
C ALA A 10 -10.71 2.45 -9.93
N ILE A 11 -11.90 2.06 -9.49
CA ILE A 11 -12.44 2.45 -8.17
C ILE A 11 -11.55 1.90 -7.05
N GLY A 12 -11.14 0.63 -7.15
CA GLY A 12 -10.24 0.00 -6.20
C GLY A 12 -8.88 0.71 -6.10
N THR A 13 -8.31 1.12 -7.25
CA THR A 13 -7.06 1.91 -7.29
C THR A 13 -7.22 3.23 -6.52
N ILE A 14 -8.32 3.96 -6.75
CA ILE A 14 -8.57 5.25 -6.10
C ILE A 14 -8.71 5.08 -4.59
N ILE A 15 -9.48 4.08 -4.14
CA ILE A 15 -9.67 3.81 -2.71
C ILE A 15 -8.33 3.41 -2.07
N ALA A 16 -7.59 2.48 -2.68
CA ALA A 16 -6.32 2.03 -2.16
C ALA A 16 -5.29 3.19 -2.07
N ALA A 17 -5.22 4.04 -3.09
CA ALA A 17 -4.38 5.23 -3.07
C ALA A 17 -4.78 6.19 -1.94
N GLY A 18 -6.08 6.42 -1.74
CA GLY A 18 -6.59 7.25 -0.64
C GLY A 18 -6.24 6.68 0.74
N LEU A 19 -6.32 5.36 0.91
CA LEU A 19 -5.95 4.70 2.16
C LEU A 19 -4.45 4.86 2.48
N ILE A 20 -3.57 4.72 1.47
CA ILE A 20 -2.13 4.97 1.67
C ILE A 20 -1.88 6.44 1.99
N ALA A 21 -2.48 7.37 1.25
CA ALA A 21 -2.28 8.80 1.43
C ALA A 21 -2.78 9.30 2.80
N SER A 22 -3.78 8.65 3.38
CA SER A 22 -4.30 9.02 4.69
C SER A 22 -3.34 8.75 5.85
N ASP A 23 -2.37 7.86 5.68
CA ASP A 23 -1.35 7.44 6.67
C ASP A 23 -1.85 7.24 8.12
N LEU A 24 -3.12 6.87 8.31
CA LEU A 24 -3.75 6.77 9.63
C LEU A 24 -3.15 5.64 10.49
N SER A 25 -2.76 4.55 9.85
CA SER A 25 -2.21 3.38 10.55
C SER A 25 -1.49 2.45 9.59
N ARG A 26 -0.38 1.88 10.05
CA ARG A 26 0.35 0.82 9.32
C ARG A 26 -0.54 -0.35 8.89
N LYS A 27 -1.55 -0.71 9.69
CA LYS A 27 -2.49 -1.77 9.32
C LYS A 27 -3.35 -1.36 8.13
N ILE A 28 -3.83 -0.12 8.10
CA ILE A 28 -4.64 0.44 7.00
C ILE A 28 -3.82 0.49 5.72
N THR A 29 -2.58 0.98 5.79
CA THR A 29 -1.64 0.98 4.65
C THR A 29 -1.39 -0.44 4.13
N GLY A 30 -1.25 -1.42 5.03
CA GLY A 30 -1.14 -2.83 4.66
C GLY A 30 -2.37 -3.35 3.91
N TRP A 31 -3.58 -3.06 4.39
CA TRP A 31 -4.82 -3.43 3.72
C TRP A 31 -5.01 -2.72 2.36
N ALA A 32 -4.50 -1.49 2.23
CA ALA A 32 -4.47 -0.79 0.95
C ALA A 32 -3.61 -1.54 -0.08
N PHE A 33 -2.46 -2.08 0.33
CA PHE A 33 -1.66 -2.95 -0.54
C PHE A 33 -2.37 -4.24 -0.92
N VAL A 34 -3.15 -4.84 -0.01
CA VAL A 34 -3.98 -6.02 -0.33
C VAL A 34 -5.01 -5.68 -1.40
N LEU A 35 -5.68 -4.53 -1.29
CA LEU A 35 -6.62 -4.05 -2.32
C LEU A 35 -5.91 -3.78 -3.65
N PHE A 36 -4.71 -3.20 -3.63
CA PHE A 36 -3.91 -3.03 -4.84
C PHE A 36 -3.53 -4.36 -5.50
N VAL A 37 -3.26 -5.42 -4.73
CA VAL A 37 -3.01 -6.77 -5.27
C VAL A 37 -4.24 -7.27 -6.04
N THR A 38 -5.45 -7.17 -5.48
CA THR A 38 -6.66 -7.65 -6.16
C THR A 38 -6.98 -6.83 -7.42
N VAL A 39 -6.73 -5.52 -7.36
CA VAL A 39 -6.86 -4.59 -8.49
C VAL A 39 -5.86 -4.93 -9.59
N SER A 40 -4.59 -5.21 -9.26
CA SER A 40 -3.58 -5.61 -10.25
C SER A 40 -3.99 -6.91 -10.96
N VAL A 41 -4.54 -7.90 -10.26
CA VAL A 41 -5.07 -9.12 -10.88
C VAL A 41 -6.22 -8.81 -11.85
N ALA A 42 -7.14 -7.93 -11.47
CA ALA A 42 -8.24 -7.51 -12.35
C ALA A 42 -7.74 -6.82 -13.62
N TRP A 43 -6.73 -5.94 -13.51
CA TRP A 43 -6.12 -5.26 -14.65
C TRP A 43 -5.29 -6.19 -15.54
N ILE A 44 -4.62 -7.20 -14.97
CA ILE A 44 -3.95 -8.25 -15.76
C ILE A 44 -4.98 -9.00 -16.59
N ALA A 45 -6.07 -9.47 -15.96
CA ALA A 45 -7.14 -10.18 -16.66
C ALA A 45 -7.78 -9.32 -17.75
N ALA A 46 -8.09 -8.06 -17.46
CA ALA A 46 -8.62 -7.12 -18.44
C ALA A 46 -7.64 -6.85 -19.59
N GLY A 47 -6.35 -6.71 -19.28
CA GLY A 47 -5.29 -6.53 -20.29
C GLY A 47 -5.18 -7.72 -21.24
N LEU A 48 -5.23 -8.95 -20.70
CA LEU A 48 -5.20 -10.17 -21.52
C LEU A 48 -6.46 -10.34 -22.37
N LEU A 49 -7.65 -10.07 -21.82
CA LEU A 49 -8.93 -10.20 -22.54
C LEU A 49 -9.07 -9.19 -23.70
N ASN A 50 -8.48 -8.01 -23.57
CA ASN A 50 -8.52 -6.96 -24.59
C ASN A 50 -7.25 -6.95 -25.48
N ASP A 51 -6.40 -7.98 -25.43
CA ASP A 51 -5.09 -8.08 -26.10
C ASP A 51 -4.16 -6.86 -25.87
N ASN A 52 -4.33 -6.20 -24.72
CA ASN A 52 -3.53 -5.07 -24.26
C ASN A 52 -2.40 -5.55 -23.35
N ARG A 53 -1.35 -6.07 -23.99
CA ARG A 53 -0.15 -6.59 -23.31
C ARG A 53 0.56 -5.54 -22.43
N PRO A 54 0.68 -4.25 -22.83
CA PRO A 54 1.27 -3.23 -21.98
C PRO A 54 0.58 -3.09 -20.61
N ILE A 55 -0.76 -3.04 -20.57
CA ILE A 55 -1.52 -2.95 -19.30
C ILE A 55 -1.30 -4.20 -18.45
N ALA A 56 -1.28 -5.38 -19.07
CA ALA A 56 -1.07 -6.64 -18.35
C ALA A 56 0.33 -6.71 -17.72
N ILE A 57 1.39 -6.36 -18.48
CA ILE A 57 2.78 -6.39 -17.99
C ILE A 57 2.98 -5.36 -16.89
N GLN A 58 2.47 -4.13 -17.06
CA GLN A 58 2.56 -3.09 -16.03
C GLN A 58 1.91 -3.56 -14.73
N ASN A 59 0.71 -4.16 -14.80
CA ASN A 59 0.03 -4.62 -13.60
C ASN A 59 0.65 -5.89 -13.01
N ALA A 60 1.34 -6.72 -13.79
CA ALA A 60 2.15 -7.80 -13.26
C ALA A 60 3.33 -7.27 -12.42
N ALA A 61 4.01 -6.22 -12.87
CA ALA A 61 5.03 -5.55 -12.07
C ALA A 61 4.44 -4.94 -10.79
N MET A 62 3.28 -4.26 -10.90
CA MET A 62 2.57 -3.73 -9.74
C MET A 62 2.17 -4.83 -8.75
N LEU A 63 1.73 -6.00 -9.21
CA LEU A 63 1.37 -7.13 -8.36
C LEU A 63 2.54 -7.53 -7.44
N ILE A 64 3.76 -7.56 -7.97
CA ILE A 64 4.98 -7.89 -7.21
C ILE A 64 5.25 -6.82 -6.14
N VAL A 65 5.23 -5.55 -6.53
CA VAL A 65 5.48 -4.42 -5.61
C VAL A 65 4.41 -4.36 -4.52
N ASN A 66 3.15 -4.54 -4.88
CA ASN A 66 2.02 -4.54 -3.95
C ASN A 66 2.12 -5.74 -2.99
N GLY A 67 2.48 -6.92 -3.49
CA GLY A 67 2.76 -8.10 -2.66
C GLY A 67 3.89 -7.86 -1.66
N TRP A 68 4.96 -7.17 -2.07
CA TRP A 68 6.03 -6.73 -1.17
C TRP A 68 5.52 -5.75 -0.12
N GLY A 69 4.67 -4.79 -0.50
CA GLY A 69 3.99 -3.88 0.40
C GLY A 69 3.17 -4.61 1.47
N VAL A 70 2.38 -5.62 1.07
CA VAL A 70 1.64 -6.48 2.01
C VAL A 70 2.59 -7.17 2.99
N TYR A 71 3.67 -7.79 2.50
CA TYR A 71 4.67 -8.43 3.36
C TYR A 71 5.28 -7.44 4.36
N GLN A 72 5.71 -6.28 3.88
CA GLN A 72 6.35 -5.26 4.68
C GLN A 72 5.41 -4.68 5.76
N TYR A 73 4.14 -4.43 5.45
CA TYR A 73 3.23 -3.72 6.35
C TYR A 73 2.41 -4.65 7.26
N LEU A 74 1.95 -5.81 6.77
CA LEU A 74 1.12 -6.75 7.53
C LEU A 74 1.93 -7.88 8.19
N LEU A 75 2.94 -8.43 7.51
CA LEU A 75 3.59 -9.68 7.91
C LEU A 75 4.93 -9.47 8.65
N ASN A 76 5.67 -8.41 8.34
CA ASN A 76 6.99 -8.18 8.94
C ASN A 76 6.90 -7.62 10.38
N ARG A 77 6.94 -8.53 11.36
CA ARG A 77 6.92 -8.22 12.79
C ARG A 77 8.18 -7.49 13.28
N LYS A 78 9.36 -7.76 12.72
CA LYS A 78 10.61 -7.06 13.10
C LYS A 78 10.51 -5.56 12.80
N LYS A 79 10.09 -5.21 11.59
CA LYS A 79 9.89 -3.82 11.19
C LYS A 79 8.83 -3.10 12.03
N LYS A 80 7.89 -3.84 12.63
CA LYS A 80 6.94 -3.30 13.63
C LYS A 80 7.63 -2.83 14.89
N ARG A 81 8.48 -3.70 15.42
CA ARG A 81 9.19 -3.40 16.65
C ARG A 81 10.17 -2.25 16.45
N GLU A 82 10.86 -2.20 15.32
CA GLU A 82 11.76 -1.09 14.97
C GLU A 82 11.02 0.25 14.91
N LEU A 83 9.86 0.30 14.23
CA LEU A 83 9.05 1.53 14.16
C LEU A 83 8.53 1.98 15.54
N GLU A 84 8.05 1.04 16.36
CA GLU A 84 7.61 1.34 17.73
C GLU A 84 8.74 1.98 18.56
N LEU A 85 9.94 1.38 18.51
CA LEU A 85 11.12 1.89 19.21
C LEU A 85 11.56 3.26 18.68
N MET A 86 11.53 3.47 17.36
CA MET A 86 11.83 4.77 16.76
C MET A 86 10.85 5.84 17.21
N GLN A 87 9.55 5.52 17.31
CA GLN A 87 8.53 6.44 17.80
C GLN A 87 8.73 6.77 19.28
N GLU A 88 9.05 5.79 20.12
CA GLU A 88 9.38 6.00 21.54
C GLU A 88 10.62 6.89 21.68
N CYS A 89 11.71 6.61 20.95
CA CYS A 89 12.91 7.45 20.96
C CYS A 89 12.63 8.88 20.46
N ALA A 90 11.84 9.04 19.39
CA ALA A 90 11.48 10.35 18.85
C ALA A 90 10.66 11.17 19.85
N LYS A 91 9.70 10.53 20.54
CA LYS A 91 8.90 11.17 21.57
C LYS A 91 9.75 11.58 22.77
N GLN A 92 10.63 10.70 23.25
CA GLN A 92 11.59 11.02 24.31
C GLN A 92 12.54 12.16 23.92
N ALA A 93 12.99 12.21 22.67
CA ALA A 93 13.82 13.29 22.17
C ALA A 93 13.06 14.62 22.14
N GLN A 94 11.80 14.63 21.68
CA GLN A 94 10.95 15.82 21.72
C GLN A 94 10.72 16.31 23.15
N GLU A 95 10.36 15.41 24.08
CA GLU A 95 10.14 15.76 25.49
C GLU A 95 11.40 16.35 26.14
N LYS A 96 12.59 15.83 25.82
CA LYS A 96 13.87 16.39 26.30
C LYS A 96 14.16 17.77 25.73
N VAL A 97 13.94 17.96 24.43
CA VAL A 97 14.14 19.26 23.78
C VAL A 97 13.19 20.31 24.37
N GLU A 98 11.91 19.98 24.57
CA GLU A 98 10.94 20.86 25.22
C GLU A 98 11.33 21.20 26.66
N ALA A 99 11.82 20.22 27.43
CA ALA A 99 12.29 20.44 28.79
C ALA A 99 13.57 21.31 28.87
N GLU A 100 14.42 21.29 27.84
CA GLU A 100 15.62 22.15 27.75
C GLU A 100 15.31 23.56 27.21
N THR A 101 14.20 23.74 26.50
CA THR A 101 13.78 25.04 25.91
C THR A 101 12.71 25.79 26.72
N ALA A 102 12.17 25.17 27.77
CA ALA A 102 11.25 25.78 28.75
C ALA A 102 11.99 26.40 29.94
#